data_AF-O31928-F1
#
_entry.id   AF-O31928-F1
#
_cell.length_a   1.000
_cell.length_b   1.000
_cell.length_c   1.000
_cell.angle_alpha   90.00
_cell.angle_beta   90.00
_cell.angle_gamma   90.00
#
_symmetry.space_group_name_H-M   'P 1'
#
loop_
_entity.id
_entity.type
_entity.pdbx_description
1 polymer ?
#
loop_
_entity_poly.entity_id
_entity_poly.type
_entity_poly.pdbx_seq_one_letter_code
_entity_poly.pdbx_strand_id
1 'polypeptide(L)'
;MKNTFLYFRWEDLHGEIGVDSFNLLRASYSNLSEQQLVELIKELISIEREDIAAKFDIHLSENAPVFDERQHVVYKGVAGDMNYKDMLLSLVTALDLTNTLDHVQNILSLAKCLRSFDREIFARFAKDIAEEVYYSLK
;
A
#
# COMPACT_ATOMS: atom_id res chain seq x y z
N MET A 1 -8.93 -9.44 23.23
CA MET A 1 -8.85 -9.58 21.77
C MET A 1 -7.39 -9.72 21.41
N LYS A 2 -7.05 -10.62 20.49
CA LYS A 2 -5.68 -10.68 19.97
C LYS A 2 -5.45 -9.44 19.09
N ASN A 3 -4.37 -8.71 19.33
CA ASN A 3 -4.05 -7.49 18.59
C ASN A 3 -3.45 -7.86 17.23
N THR A 4 -4.31 -8.27 16.29
CA THR A 4 -3.90 -8.38 14.89
C THR A 4 -3.70 -6.98 14.34
N PHE A 5 -2.63 -6.80 13.55
CA PHE A 5 -2.31 -5.57 12.86
C PHE A 5 -2.24 -5.81 11.36
N LEU A 6 -2.53 -4.78 10.58
CA LEU A 6 -2.30 -4.76 9.14
C LEU A 6 -0.97 -4.08 8.87
N TYR A 7 -0.10 -4.73 8.11
CA TYR A 7 1.21 -4.22 7.75
C TYR A 7 1.32 -4.10 6.24
N PHE A 8 1.90 -2.98 5.80
CA PHE A 8 2.50 -2.90 4.48
C PHE A 8 3.99 -3.10 4.62
N ARG A 9 4.51 -4.04 3.87
CA ARG A 9 5.94 -4.27 3.77
C ARG A 9 6.38 -3.92 2.36
N TRP A 10 7.46 -3.17 2.29
CA TRP A 10 8.17 -2.84 1.06
C TRP A 10 9.57 -3.44 1.16
N GLU A 11 10.03 -4.07 0.08
CA GLU A 11 11.29 -4.80 0.02
C GLU A 11 12.12 -4.30 -1.15
N ASP A 12 13.29 -3.74 -0.86
CA ASP A 12 14.28 -3.36 -1.87
C ASP A 12 15.11 -4.59 -2.24
N LEU A 13 14.88 -5.18 -3.41
CA LEU A 13 15.48 -6.48 -3.76
C LEU A 13 17.00 -6.41 -3.85
N HIS A 14 17.57 -5.23 -4.12
CA HIS A 14 19.01 -5.03 -4.29
C HIS A 14 19.63 -4.11 -3.24
N GLY A 15 18.82 -3.41 -2.44
CA GLY A 15 19.29 -2.46 -1.44
C GLY A 15 19.83 -1.15 -2.05
N GLU A 16 19.46 -0.86 -3.30
CA GLU A 16 19.98 0.28 -4.07
C GLU A 16 19.11 1.54 -3.93
N ILE A 17 17.82 1.36 -3.64
CA ILE A 17 16.84 2.44 -3.51
C ILE A 17 16.87 2.98 -2.07
N GLY A 18 16.86 2.07 -1.10
CA GLY A 18 16.88 2.38 0.33
C GLY A 18 15.57 2.99 0.86
N VAL A 19 15.31 2.80 2.16
CA VAL A 19 14.11 3.31 2.85
C VAL A 19 14.03 4.85 2.85
N ASP A 20 15.17 5.55 2.73
CA ASP A 20 15.20 7.01 2.69
C ASP A 20 14.51 7.56 1.44
N SER A 21 14.65 6.88 0.29
CA SER A 21 13.93 7.24 -0.95
C SER A 21 12.42 7.10 -0.76
N PHE A 22 11.98 6.04 -0.08
CA PHE A 22 10.58 5.87 0.30
C PHE A 22 10.10 7.04 1.17
N ASN A 23 10.85 7.37 2.23
CA ASN A 23 10.48 8.45 3.15
C ASN A 23 10.43 9.82 2.46
N LEU A 24 11.37 10.10 1.57
CA LEU A 24 11.43 11.34 0.81
C LEU A 24 10.22 11.46 -0.14
N LEU A 25 9.88 10.38 -0.83
CA LEU A 25 8.72 10.38 -1.72
C LEU A 25 7.40 10.49 -0.93
N ARG A 26 7.28 9.77 0.19
CA ARG A 26 6.13 9.90 1.11
C ARG A 26 5.96 11.33 1.60
N ALA A 27 7.04 12.02 1.94
CA ALA A 27 7.02 13.42 2.35
C ALA A 27 6.55 14.35 1.20
N SER A 28 6.94 14.06 -0.04
CA SER A 28 6.48 14.84 -1.20
C SER A 28 4.96 14.77 -1.42
N TYR A 29 4.34 13.64 -1.05
CA TYR A 29 2.89 13.41 -1.18
C TYR A 29 2.09 13.80 0.07
N SER A 30 2.73 14.17 1.19
CA SER A 30 2.04 14.36 2.48
C SER A 30 0.95 15.45 2.45
N ASN A 31 1.15 16.46 1.62
CA ASN A 31 0.26 17.61 1.48
C ASN A 31 -0.94 17.32 0.55
N LEU A 32 -0.96 16.19 -0.15
CA LEU A 32 -2.10 15.79 -0.97
C LEU A 32 -3.31 15.48 -0.07
N SER A 33 -4.50 15.82 -0.56
CA SER A 33 -5.76 15.38 0.03
C SER A 33 -6.00 13.88 -0.19
N GLU A 34 -6.94 13.29 0.56
CA GLU A 34 -7.34 11.89 0.35
C GLU A 34 -7.77 11.64 -1.11
N GLN A 35 -8.58 12.52 -1.69
CA GLN A 35 -9.02 12.37 -3.08
C GLN A 35 -7.84 12.41 -4.06
N GLN A 36 -6.89 13.32 -3.87
CA GLN A 36 -5.71 13.40 -4.74
C GLN A 36 -4.83 12.15 -4.64
N LEU A 37 -4.72 11.55 -3.45
CA LEU A 37 -4.03 10.28 -3.27
C LEU A 37 -4.76 9.14 -3.98
N VAL A 38 -6.09 9.10 -3.90
CA VAL A 38 -6.92 8.11 -4.62
C VAL A 38 -6.70 8.20 -6.13
N GLU A 39 -6.78 9.40 -6.71
CA GLU A 39 -6.57 9.57 -8.16
C GLU A 39 -5.14 9.16 -8.57
N LEU A 40 -4.13 9.55 -7.79
CA LEU A 40 -2.74 9.17 -8.08
C LEU A 40 -2.52 7.66 -8.02
N ILE A 41 -3.14 6.96 -7.07
CA ILE A 41 -3.10 5.49 -7.02
C ILE A 41 -3.68 4.89 -8.29
N LYS A 42 -4.81 5.39 -8.79
CA LYS A 42 -5.44 4.91 -10.03
C LYS A 42 -4.56 5.14 -11.26
N GLU A 43 -3.92 6.31 -11.33
CA GLU A 43 -2.96 6.61 -12.39
C GLU A 43 -1.77 5.64 -12.37
N LEU A 44 -1.18 5.39 -11.19
CA LEU A 44 -0.04 4.48 -11.03
C LEU A 44 -0.34 3.03 -11.39
N ILE A 45 -1.60 2.61 -11.27
CA ILE A 45 -2.02 1.25 -11.67
C ILE A 45 -2.15 1.15 -13.20
N SER A 46 -2.43 2.26 -13.88
CA SER A 46 -2.73 2.28 -15.30
C SER A 46 -1.51 2.55 -16.20
N ILE A 47 -0.39 2.99 -15.61
CA ILE A 47 0.83 3.36 -16.34
C ILE A 47 1.84 2.20 -16.27
N GLU A 48 2.29 1.71 -17.41
CA GLU A 48 3.50 0.88 -17.49
C GLU A 48 4.75 1.76 -17.30
N ARG A 49 5.65 1.33 -16.42
CA ARG A 49 6.93 2.01 -16.13
C ARG A 49 8.08 1.01 -16.27
N GLU A 50 9.30 1.54 -16.24
CA GLU A 50 10.49 0.69 -16.13
C GLU A 50 10.41 -0.21 -14.89
N ASP A 51 10.94 -1.42 -15.00
CA ASP A 51 10.97 -2.39 -13.91
C ASP A 51 11.75 -1.82 -12.71
N ILE A 52 11.05 -1.63 -11.59
CA ILE A 52 11.66 -1.30 -10.32
C ILE A 52 11.94 -2.61 -9.57
N ALA A 53 13.19 -2.81 -9.16
CA ALA A 53 13.62 -3.99 -8.39
C ALA A 53 13.20 -3.93 -6.92
N ALA A 54 11.90 -3.73 -6.68
CA ALA A 54 11.32 -3.68 -5.35
C ALA A 54 9.94 -4.34 -5.33
N LYS A 55 9.59 -4.92 -4.17
CA LYS A 55 8.31 -5.59 -3.94
C LYS A 55 7.52 -4.89 -2.85
N PHE A 56 6.21 -5.03 -2.94
CA PHE A 56 5.28 -4.61 -1.91
C PHE A 56 4.31 -5.73 -1.63
N ASP A 57 4.00 -5.94 -0.36
CA ASP A 57 2.97 -6.88 0.06
C ASP A 57 2.28 -6.45 1.36
N ILE A 58 1.10 -7.06 1.57
CA ILE A 58 0.19 -6.76 2.66
C ILE A 58 0.05 -7.97 3.55
N HIS A 59 0.23 -7.78 4.86
CA HIS A 59 0.16 -8.86 5.85
C HIS A 59 -0.77 -8.51 7.00
N LEU A 60 -1.49 -9.52 7.50
CA LEU A 60 -2.18 -9.46 8.79
C LEU A 60 -1.39 -10.32 9.78
N SER A 61 -0.93 -9.71 10.87
CA SER A 61 -0.12 -10.42 11.87
C SER A 61 -0.37 -9.90 13.28
N GLU A 62 -0.36 -10.81 14.25
CA GLU A 62 -0.40 -10.50 15.69
C GLU A 62 0.92 -9.88 16.18
N ASN A 63 2.03 -10.20 15.51
CA ASN A 63 3.36 -9.72 15.84
C ASN A 63 3.89 -8.82 14.72
N ALA A 64 4.82 -7.91 15.06
CA ALA A 64 5.63 -7.26 14.04
C ALA A 64 6.34 -8.36 13.24
N PRO A 65 6.22 -8.39 11.90
CA PRO A 65 6.89 -9.43 11.13
C PRO A 65 8.41 -9.33 11.32
N VAL A 66 9.10 -10.46 11.23
CA VAL A 66 10.57 -10.49 11.28
C VAL A 66 11.06 -10.16 9.88
N PHE A 67 11.83 -9.08 9.76
CA PHE A 67 12.33 -8.55 8.50
C PHE A 67 13.84 -8.73 8.41
N ASP A 68 14.35 -8.96 7.21
CA ASP A 68 15.77 -8.79 6.92
C ASP A 68 16.11 -7.29 6.71
N GLU A 69 17.37 -7.00 6.38
CA GLU A 69 17.88 -5.64 6.20
C GLU A 69 17.23 -4.87 5.03
N ARG A 70 16.53 -5.56 4.12
CA ARG A 70 15.95 -5.00 2.90
C ARG A 70 14.43 -4.81 2.99
N GLN A 71 13.83 -5.37 4.03
CA GLN A 71 12.39 -5.35 4.25
C GLN A 71 12.02 -4.28 5.27
N HIS A 72 11.09 -3.42 4.88
CA HIS A 72 10.68 -2.26 5.67
C HIS A 72 9.18 -2.25 5.88
N VAL A 73 8.74 -2.07 7.12
CA VAL A 73 7.33 -1.71 7.40
C VAL A 73 7.14 -0.26 7.04
N VAL A 74 6.34 -0.02 6.02
CA VAL A 74 6.02 1.33 5.55
C VAL A 74 4.67 1.81 6.06
N TYR A 75 3.83 0.89 6.56
CA TYR A 75 2.57 1.21 7.23
C TYR A 75 2.17 0.13 8.24
N LYS A 76 1.54 0.57 9.33
CA LYS A 76 0.92 -0.29 10.34
C LYS A 76 -0.47 0.25 10.71
N GLY A 77 -1.49 -0.56 10.48
CA GLY A 77 -2.88 -0.29 10.85
C GLY A 77 -3.34 -1.11 12.07
N VAL A 78 -4.17 -0.49 12.90
CA VAL A 78 -4.92 -1.13 14.00
C VAL A 78 -6.40 -1.05 13.65
N ALA A 79 -7.12 -2.17 13.64
CA ALA A 79 -8.53 -2.20 13.26
C ALA A 79 -9.36 -1.29 14.19
N GLY A 80 -10.20 -0.43 13.61
CA GLY A 80 -10.99 0.59 14.31
C GLY A 80 -10.28 1.93 14.53
N ASP A 81 -8.94 1.97 14.40
CA ASP A 81 -8.12 3.18 14.61
C ASP A 81 -7.26 3.51 13.38
N MET A 82 -7.53 2.88 12.23
CA MET A 82 -6.76 3.11 11.01
C MET A 82 -6.97 4.52 10.48
N ASN A 83 -5.87 5.26 10.28
CA ASN A 83 -5.89 6.51 9.53
C ASN A 83 -5.88 6.21 8.02
N TYR A 84 -7.01 6.49 7.35
CA TYR A 84 -7.18 6.21 5.92
C TYR A 84 -6.21 7.01 5.04
N LYS A 85 -6.06 8.31 5.28
CA LYS A 85 -5.10 9.14 4.54
C LYS A 85 -3.68 8.59 4.66
N ASP A 86 -3.27 8.20 5.85
CA ASP A 86 -1.92 7.66 6.07
C ASP A 86 -1.70 6.30 5.39
N MET A 87 -2.74 5.46 5.36
CA MET A 87 -2.75 4.22 4.59
C MET A 87 -2.58 4.49 3.10
N LEU A 88 -3.37 5.41 2.54
CA LEU A 88 -3.30 5.79 1.13
C LEU A 88 -1.93 6.39 0.77
N LEU A 89 -1.39 7.24 1.65
CA LEU A 89 -0.07 7.83 1.47
C LEU A 89 1.03 6.76 1.41
N SER A 90 0.96 5.76 2.29
CA SER A 90 1.93 4.67 2.28
C SER A 90 1.75 3.76 1.06
N LEU A 91 0.51 3.53 0.63
CA LEU A 91 0.19 2.74 -0.55
C LEU A 91 0.70 3.41 -1.83
N VAL A 92 0.43 4.70 -2.03
CA VAL A 92 0.84 5.41 -3.25
C VAL A 92 2.36 5.45 -3.37
N THR A 93 3.07 5.70 -2.26
CA THR A 93 4.53 5.68 -2.24
C THR A 93 5.09 4.29 -2.55
N ALA A 94 4.45 3.24 -2.01
CA ALA A 94 4.86 1.88 -2.33
C ALA A 94 4.67 1.56 -3.81
N LEU A 95 3.50 1.85 -4.38
CA LEU A 95 3.23 1.62 -5.81
C LEU A 95 4.23 2.38 -6.69
N ASP A 96 4.52 3.64 -6.40
CA ASP A 96 5.47 4.41 -7.21
C ASP A 96 6.90 3.83 -7.16
N LEU A 97 7.25 3.14 -6.07
CA LEU A 97 8.55 2.51 -5.84
C LEU A 97 8.50 0.98 -5.95
N THR A 98 7.56 0.40 -6.69
CA THR A 98 7.53 -1.05 -6.95
C THR A 98 7.25 -1.37 -8.41
N ASN A 99 7.48 -2.64 -8.77
CA ASN A 99 7.19 -3.11 -10.10
C ASN A 99 5.69 -2.99 -10.43
N THR A 100 5.39 -2.34 -11.56
CA THR A 100 4.02 -2.07 -12.02
C THR A 100 3.20 -3.34 -12.26
N LEU A 101 3.86 -4.46 -12.57
CA LEU A 101 3.20 -5.76 -12.79
C LEU A 101 2.45 -6.26 -11.56
N ASP A 102 2.86 -5.85 -10.36
CA ASP A 102 2.24 -6.29 -9.10
C ASP A 102 1.12 -5.36 -8.62
N HIS A 103 0.96 -4.16 -9.21
CA HIS A 103 0.10 -3.10 -8.67
C HIS A 103 -1.36 -3.52 -8.51
N VAL A 104 -1.95 -4.08 -9.57
CA VAL A 104 -3.33 -4.57 -9.55
C VAL A 104 -3.51 -5.62 -8.45
N GLN A 105 -2.61 -6.61 -8.40
CA GLN A 105 -2.69 -7.67 -7.40
C GLN A 105 -2.53 -7.11 -5.98
N ASN A 106 -1.69 -6.10 -5.78
CA ASN A 106 -1.50 -5.43 -4.50
C ASN A 106 -2.77 -4.72 -4.02
N ILE A 107 -3.47 -4.01 -4.91
CA ILE A 107 -4.78 -3.39 -4.58
C ILE A 107 -5.82 -4.44 -4.20
N LEU A 108 -5.95 -5.51 -4.98
CA LEU A 108 -6.94 -6.55 -4.70
C LEU A 108 -6.62 -7.32 -3.42
N SER A 109 -5.34 -7.59 -3.16
CA SER A 109 -4.87 -8.18 -1.90
C SER A 109 -5.19 -7.28 -0.71
N LEU A 110 -4.94 -5.97 -0.82
CA LEU A 110 -5.29 -5.01 0.23
C LEU A 110 -6.79 -4.98 0.50
N ALA A 111 -7.63 -4.89 -0.53
CA ALA A 111 -9.08 -4.91 -0.38
C ALA A 111 -9.54 -6.20 0.34
N LYS A 112 -8.97 -7.35 -0.01
CA LYS A 112 -9.28 -8.63 0.63
C LYS A 112 -8.87 -8.64 2.11
N CYS A 113 -7.69 -8.16 2.45
CA CYS A 113 -7.21 -8.06 3.83
C CYS A 113 -8.09 -7.13 4.67
N LEU A 114 -8.39 -5.93 4.15
CA LEU A 114 -9.25 -4.94 4.81
C LEU A 114 -10.64 -5.51 5.09
N ARG A 115 -11.24 -6.24 4.14
CA ARG A 115 -12.59 -6.80 4.30
C ARG A 115 -12.75 -7.66 5.57
N SER A 116 -11.71 -8.40 5.96
CA SER A 116 -11.70 -9.21 7.18
C SER A 116 -11.16 -8.47 8.41
N PHE A 117 -10.40 -7.39 8.21
CA PHE A 117 -9.69 -6.69 9.26
C PHE A 117 -10.43 -5.46 9.78
N ASP A 118 -10.86 -4.58 8.88
CA ASP A 118 -11.55 -3.33 9.17
C ASP A 118 -12.59 -3.04 8.08
N ARG A 119 -13.87 -3.29 8.41
CA ARG A 119 -14.98 -3.17 7.45
C ARG A 119 -15.26 -1.74 7.01
N GLU A 120 -15.01 -0.76 7.87
CA GLU A 120 -15.25 0.65 7.54
C GLU A 120 -14.22 1.13 6.53
N ILE A 121 -12.94 0.89 6.81
CA ILE A 121 -11.85 1.21 5.88
C ILE A 121 -12.00 0.42 4.58
N PHE A 122 -12.40 -0.86 4.64
CA PHE A 122 -12.71 -1.65 3.46
C PHE A 122 -13.79 -0.99 2.59
N ALA A 123 -14.92 -0.57 3.18
CA ALA A 123 -16.01 0.01 2.42
C ALA A 123 -15.59 1.30 1.68
N ARG A 124 -14.76 2.14 2.34
CA ARG A 124 -14.16 3.32 1.72
C ARG A 124 -13.19 2.93 0.59
N PHE A 125 -12.22 2.07 0.89
CA PHE A 125 -11.20 1.64 -0.07
C PHE A 125 -11.78 0.94 -1.31
N ALA A 126 -12.79 0.09 -1.11
CA ALA A 126 -13.47 -0.60 -2.20
C ALA A 126 -14.12 0.39 -3.16
N LYS A 127 -14.92 1.32 -2.62
CA LYS A 127 -15.61 2.35 -3.39
C LYS A 127 -14.64 3.30 -4.09
N ASP A 128 -13.60 3.74 -3.39
CA ASP A 128 -12.69 4.78 -3.88
C ASP A 128 -11.73 4.23 -4.94
N ILE A 129 -11.26 2.99 -4.79
CA ILE A 129 -10.18 2.41 -5.61
C ILE A 129 -10.52 1.02 -6.13
N ALA A 130 -10.76 0.05 -5.24
CA ALA A 130 -10.66 -1.36 -5.63
C ALA A 130 -11.75 -1.84 -6.59
N GLU A 131 -12.96 -1.28 -6.51
CA GLU A 131 -14.04 -1.60 -7.45
C GLU A 131 -13.68 -1.14 -8.87
N GLU A 132 -13.19 0.08 -9.03
CA GLU A 132 -12.79 0.62 -10.34
C GLU A 132 -11.65 -0.21 -10.95
N VAL A 133 -10.62 -0.52 -10.16
CA VAL A 133 -9.50 -1.38 -10.59
C VAL A 133 -9.98 -2.78 -10.96
N TYR A 134 -10.95 -3.35 -10.24
CA TYR A 134 -11.52 -4.64 -10.59
C TYR A 134 -12.32 -4.59 -11.90
N TYR A 135 -13.05 -3.50 -12.15
CA TYR A 135 -13.82 -3.32 -13.37
C TYR A 135 -12.95 -3.03 -14.60
N SER A 136 -11.79 -2.39 -14.44
CA SER A 136 -10.85 -2.14 -15.54
C SER A 136 -10.17 -3.42 -16.07
N LEU A 137 -10.25 -4.53 -15.33
CA LEU A 137 -9.73 -5.84 -15.76
C LEU A 137 -10.74 -6.68 -16.56
N LYS A 138 -12.02 -6.27 -16.61
CA LYS A 138 -13.09 -7.01 -17.30
C LYS A 138 -13.34 -6.48 -18.70
#